data_AF-A0AAU4ZH21-F1
#
_entry.id   AF-A0AAU4ZH21-F1
#
_cell.length_a   1.000
_cell.length_b   1.000
_cell.length_c   1.000
_cell.angle_alpha   90.00
_cell.angle_beta   90.00
_cell.angle_gamma   90.00
#
_symmetry.space_group_name_H-M   'P 1'
#
loop_
_entity.id
_entity.type
_entity.pdbx_description
1 polymer ?
#
loop_
_entity_poly.entity_id
_entity_poly.type
_entity_poly.pdbx_seq_one_letter_code
_entity_poly.pdbx_strand_id
1 'polypeptide(L)'
;MGGRRGRRAAILAGTVAAAVLASGIGLWAADGRPFRDSYCWGAWEQNSGAPFLGDDGLARSGSERRATESAPPSADRHRASCTVTVTSAVPDDDSDEPLRFKEQVTVEYGPVPSGAEEHRAWTGRYFHGSASRLPDGLDGLVAGDRAMLVLPTACDVDGRPSTVTIRSESTGNGHLGRLAMPFTIGSRPEVARMLLDAANTGMRKAGCAPGEPLRVTSPFVTVAEDDGSAGSPLCRIPGVTFGFGPGSRYREQVGVVDGRLQTCSVVWKAPGTPDEPAAQYVMAGDPRMAALFAGLPEGAGHGLVRTECNGRPTVFYGNVGSGLKGSGRPDDRRVFENFTESVSRRIGCGAGEGA
;
A
#
# COMPACT_ATOMS: atom_id res chain seq x y z
N MET A 1 15.80 -28.06 83.74
CA MET A 1 15.53 -27.08 84.81
C MET A 1 15.54 -25.69 84.19
N GLY A 2 14.44 -24.93 84.37
CA GLY A 2 14.25 -23.51 83.98
C GLY A 2 14.01 -23.25 82.48
N GLY A 3 13.01 -22.50 82.01
CA GLY A 3 11.98 -21.69 82.66
C GLY A 3 11.45 -20.61 81.70
N ARG A 4 10.18 -20.75 81.28
CA ARG A 4 9.13 -19.73 81.02
C ARG A 4 9.41 -18.40 80.23
N ARG A 5 8.61 -18.26 79.16
CA ARG A 5 7.70 -17.14 78.74
C ARG A 5 8.18 -15.67 78.80
N GLY A 6 8.01 -14.98 77.65
CA GLY A 6 7.74 -13.53 77.62
C GLY A 6 7.60 -12.93 76.23
N ARG A 7 6.37 -12.57 75.83
CA ARG A 7 6.02 -11.78 74.62
C ARG A 7 6.35 -10.29 74.83
N ARG A 8 6.95 -9.62 73.84
CA ARG A 8 6.75 -8.19 73.45
C ARG A 8 7.16 -8.08 71.96
N ALA A 9 6.24 -8.06 70.99
CA ALA A 9 5.48 -6.90 70.51
C ALA A 9 6.37 -5.69 70.19
N ALA A 10 6.86 -5.62 68.94
CA ALA A 10 7.32 -4.40 68.31
C ALA A 10 6.60 -4.29 66.95
N ILE A 11 5.58 -3.43 66.93
CA ILE A 11 4.85 -3.01 65.74
C ILE A 11 5.72 -1.93 65.08
N LEU A 12 6.26 -2.22 63.90
CA LEU A 12 6.84 -1.21 63.04
C LEU A 12 5.99 -1.12 61.77
N ALA A 13 5.28 0.00 61.69
CA ALA A 13 4.45 0.41 60.58
C ALA A 13 5.31 0.62 59.33
N GLY A 14 5.07 -0.21 58.31
CA GLY A 14 5.60 -0.03 56.96
C GLY A 14 4.48 0.48 56.05
N THR A 15 4.62 1.72 55.62
CA THR A 15 3.77 2.45 54.66
C THR A 15 3.59 1.68 53.35
N VAL A 16 2.33 1.38 53.00
CA VAL A 16 1.96 0.89 51.67
C VAL A 16 1.88 2.08 50.72
N ALA A 17 2.90 2.26 49.89
CA ALA A 17 2.81 3.14 48.72
C ALA A 17 2.16 2.35 47.57
N ALA A 18 0.88 2.61 47.35
CA ALA A 18 0.18 2.16 46.14
C ALA A 18 0.66 3.02 44.95
N ALA A 19 1.50 2.44 44.10
CA ALA A 19 1.77 2.97 42.77
C ALA A 19 0.99 2.15 41.74
N VAL A 20 -0.16 2.68 41.34
CA VAL A 20 -0.86 2.27 40.12
C VAL A 20 -0.09 2.87 38.95
N LEU A 21 0.59 2.02 38.17
CA LEU A 21 0.93 2.34 36.79
C LEU A 21 0.36 1.24 35.89
N ALA A 22 -0.60 1.68 35.09
CA ALA A 22 -1.28 0.92 34.08
C ALA A 22 -0.36 0.62 32.88
N SER A 23 -0.73 -0.45 32.17
CA SER A 23 -0.38 -0.83 30.80
C SER A 23 1.09 -1.08 30.48
N GLY A 24 1.48 -2.35 30.57
CA GLY A 24 2.74 -2.83 30.01
C GLY A 24 2.98 -4.31 30.25
N ILE A 25 1.93 -5.16 30.21
CA ILE A 25 2.13 -6.60 30.27
C ILE A 25 2.33 -7.09 28.83
N GLY A 26 3.58 -7.13 28.41
CA GLY A 26 4.01 -8.05 27.37
C GLY A 26 3.82 -9.48 27.90
N LEU A 27 2.81 -10.17 27.40
CA LEU A 27 2.62 -11.60 27.60
C LEU A 27 3.65 -12.36 26.78
N TRP A 28 4.87 -12.50 27.31
CA TRP A 28 5.84 -13.49 26.87
C TRP A 28 5.84 -14.63 27.88
N ALA A 29 4.96 -15.61 27.66
CA ALA A 29 5.07 -16.99 28.14
C ALA A 29 3.85 -17.79 27.66
N ALA A 30 3.93 -18.38 26.48
CA ALA A 30 3.11 -19.52 26.10
C ALA A 30 3.79 -20.31 24.97
N ASP A 31 4.94 -20.93 25.29
CA ASP A 31 5.38 -22.12 24.55
C ASP A 31 4.33 -23.20 24.77
N GLY A 32 3.48 -23.42 23.76
CA GLY A 32 2.46 -24.47 23.71
C GLY A 32 1.01 -23.98 23.78
N ARG A 33 0.45 -23.50 22.65
CA ARG A 33 -1.00 -23.41 22.44
C ARG A 33 -1.40 -23.73 20.98
N PRO A 34 -2.54 -24.39 20.74
CA PRO A 34 -3.04 -24.73 19.40
C PRO A 34 -3.71 -23.55 18.67
N PHE A 35 -3.53 -22.31 19.16
CA PHE A 35 -4.16 -21.14 18.57
C PHE A 35 -3.18 -20.46 17.63
N ARG A 36 -3.60 -20.26 16.38
CA ARG A 36 -2.87 -19.49 15.38
C ARG A 36 -2.86 -18.02 15.79
N ASP A 37 -1.73 -17.35 15.60
CA ASP A 37 -1.69 -15.90 15.74
C ASP A 37 -2.66 -15.25 14.75
N SER A 38 -3.25 -14.14 15.17
CA SER A 38 -4.16 -13.36 14.35
C SER A 38 -3.62 -11.94 14.17
N TYR A 39 -3.77 -11.40 12.97
CA TYR A 39 -3.18 -10.13 12.56
C TYR A 39 -4.24 -9.21 11.95
N CYS A 40 -3.99 -7.91 12.06
CA CYS A 40 -4.78 -6.85 11.45
C CYS A 40 -6.26 -6.94 11.84
N TRP A 41 -6.50 -6.85 13.15
CA TRP A 41 -7.83 -6.84 13.79
C TRP A 41 -8.64 -8.12 13.58
N GLY A 42 -7.96 -9.23 13.29
CA GLY A 42 -8.60 -10.50 12.96
C GLY A 42 -8.82 -10.73 11.46
N ALA A 43 -8.24 -9.90 10.59
CA ALA A 43 -8.37 -10.09 9.15
C ALA A 43 -7.59 -11.30 8.66
N TRP A 44 -6.40 -11.55 9.23
CA TRP A 44 -5.50 -12.61 8.81
C TRP A 44 -5.14 -13.53 9.97
N GLU A 45 -4.84 -14.78 9.65
CA GLU A 45 -4.32 -15.76 10.60
C GLU A 45 -2.95 -16.27 10.14
N GLN A 46 -2.13 -16.71 11.08
CA GLN A 46 -0.91 -17.44 10.76
C GLN A 46 -1.22 -18.64 9.85
N ASN A 47 -0.38 -18.87 8.85
CA ASN A 47 -0.53 -19.94 7.87
C ASN A 47 -1.84 -19.85 7.08
N SER A 48 -2.34 -18.63 6.84
CA SER A 48 -3.46 -18.36 5.92
C SER A 48 -2.98 -17.58 4.69
N GLY A 49 -3.33 -18.06 3.50
CA GLY A 49 -3.11 -17.32 2.26
C GLY A 49 -1.63 -17.22 1.85
N ALA A 50 -1.11 -15.99 1.77
CA ALA A 50 0.18 -15.70 1.15
C ALA A 50 1.37 -16.29 1.93
N PRO A 51 2.48 -16.67 1.24
CA PRO A 51 3.66 -17.26 1.88
C PRO A 51 4.25 -16.42 3.03
N PHE A 52 4.11 -15.10 2.98
CA PHE A 52 4.53 -14.19 4.05
C PHE A 52 3.87 -14.47 5.41
N LEU A 53 2.61 -14.93 5.42
CA LEU A 53 1.89 -15.34 6.63
C LEU A 53 2.17 -16.81 7.01
N GLY A 54 2.78 -17.57 6.10
CA GLY A 54 3.14 -18.97 6.24
C GLY A 54 4.48 -19.22 6.95
N ASP A 55 4.79 -20.47 7.25
CA ASP A 55 6.10 -20.87 7.77
C ASP A 55 7.23 -20.62 6.76
N ASP A 56 6.93 -20.52 5.46
CA ASP A 56 7.87 -20.11 4.41
C ASP A 56 8.51 -18.74 4.70
N GLY A 57 7.71 -17.79 5.19
CA GLY A 57 8.22 -16.48 5.65
C GLY A 57 9.17 -16.59 6.84
N LEU A 58 9.16 -17.72 7.56
CA LEU A 58 10.01 -18.01 8.72
C LEU A 58 11.11 -19.03 8.43
N ALA A 59 11.31 -19.42 7.16
CA ALA A 59 12.25 -20.49 6.79
C ALA A 59 13.71 -20.20 7.15
N ARG A 60 14.07 -18.93 7.35
CA ARG A 60 15.43 -18.53 7.77
C ARG A 60 15.61 -18.70 9.28
N SER A 61 16.79 -19.17 9.69
CA SER A 61 17.13 -19.36 11.11
C SER A 61 17.00 -18.07 11.91
N GLY A 62 16.38 -18.15 13.08
CA GLY A 62 16.15 -16.99 13.95
C GLY A 62 15.11 -15.99 13.41
N SER A 63 14.31 -16.40 12.42
CA SER A 63 13.20 -15.57 11.95
C SER A 63 12.12 -15.42 13.02
N GLU A 64 11.59 -14.21 13.13
CA GLU A 64 10.51 -13.89 14.06
C GLU A 64 9.46 -13.01 13.36
N ARG A 65 8.18 -13.35 13.52
CA ARG A 65 7.06 -12.54 13.06
C ARG A 65 6.43 -11.80 14.23
N ARG A 66 6.16 -10.52 14.06
CA ARG A 66 5.43 -9.67 15.02
C ARG A 66 4.42 -8.80 14.28
N ALA A 67 3.36 -8.42 14.97
CA ALA A 67 2.41 -7.44 14.48
C ALA A 67 2.24 -6.28 15.45
N THR A 68 2.10 -5.08 14.89
CA THR A 68 1.71 -3.87 15.61
C THR A 68 0.46 -3.33 14.94
N GLU A 69 -0.63 -3.17 15.67
CA GLU A 69 -1.88 -2.64 15.14
C GLU A 69 -2.42 -1.50 16.00
N SER A 70 -3.01 -0.50 15.34
CA SER A 70 -3.87 0.47 16.02
C SER A 70 -5.16 -0.19 16.49
N ALA A 71 -5.96 0.55 17.26
CA ALA A 71 -7.36 0.16 17.47
C ALA A 71 -8.07 -0.04 16.11
N PRO A 72 -8.99 -1.02 16.02
CA PRO A 72 -9.72 -1.28 14.78
C PRO A 72 -10.54 -0.06 14.35
N PRO A 73 -10.86 0.05 13.05
CA PRO A 73 -11.73 1.11 12.58
C PRO A 73 -13.12 0.98 13.22
N SER A 74 -13.76 2.11 13.51
CA SER A 74 -15.10 2.19 14.09
C SER A 74 -15.85 3.39 13.52
N ALA A 75 -17.13 3.54 13.87
CA ALA A 75 -17.93 4.71 13.48
C ALA A 75 -17.30 6.04 13.92
N ASP A 76 -16.58 6.07 15.06
CA ASP A 76 -15.89 7.27 15.57
C ASP A 76 -14.40 7.30 15.23
N ARG A 77 -13.87 6.21 14.66
CA ARG A 77 -12.45 6.04 14.33
C ARG A 77 -12.30 5.58 12.89
N HIS A 78 -12.20 6.56 12.01
CA HIS A 78 -12.15 6.34 10.58
C HIS A 78 -10.78 5.93 10.02
N ARG A 79 -9.73 5.97 10.84
CA ARG A 79 -8.36 5.58 10.45
C ARG A 79 -7.87 4.46 11.33
N ALA A 80 -7.28 3.44 10.70
CA ALA A 80 -6.63 2.34 11.39
C ALA A 80 -5.43 1.84 10.57
N SER A 81 -4.39 1.36 11.26
CA SER A 81 -3.22 0.75 10.63
C SER A 81 -2.82 -0.55 11.32
N CYS A 82 -2.26 -1.46 10.54
CA CYS A 82 -1.67 -2.70 11.01
C CYS A 82 -0.36 -2.92 10.26
N THR A 83 0.71 -3.27 10.97
CA THR A 83 1.99 -3.64 10.37
C THR A 83 2.41 -5.00 10.88
N VAL A 84 2.52 -5.96 9.97
CA VAL A 84 3.11 -7.28 10.24
C VAL A 84 4.55 -7.23 9.77
N THR A 85 5.48 -7.62 10.63
CA THR A 85 6.92 -7.58 10.39
C THR A 85 7.51 -8.96 10.59
N VAL A 86 8.33 -9.39 9.64
CA VAL A 86 9.22 -10.55 9.79
C VAL A 86 10.65 -10.05 9.81
N THR A 87 11.38 -10.38 10.88
CA THR A 87 12.83 -10.16 10.95
C THR A 87 13.55 -11.48 10.78
N SER A 88 14.65 -11.51 10.02
CA SER A 88 15.49 -12.70 9.87
C SER A 88 16.97 -12.34 9.95
N ALA A 89 17.82 -13.32 10.25
CA ALA A 89 19.26 -13.17 10.27
C ALA A 89 19.92 -14.30 9.45
N VAL A 90 20.96 -13.96 8.71
CA VAL A 90 21.77 -14.91 7.93
C VAL A 90 23.24 -14.67 8.28
N PRO A 91 24.07 -15.71 8.46
CA PRO A 91 25.52 -15.53 8.61
C PRO A 91 26.08 -14.70 7.44
N ASP A 92 27.00 -13.79 7.73
CA ASP A 92 27.78 -13.07 6.71
C ASP A 92 29.09 -13.83 6.52
N ASP A 93 29.44 -14.20 5.29
CA ASP A 93 30.70 -14.90 5.01
C ASP A 93 31.90 -13.95 5.12
N ASP A 94 31.67 -12.63 5.01
CA ASP A 94 32.68 -11.58 5.05
C ASP A 94 32.76 -10.87 6.42
N SER A 95 31.96 -11.28 7.42
CA SER A 95 31.91 -10.64 8.74
C SER A 95 31.47 -11.59 9.85
N ASP A 96 31.96 -11.35 11.08
CA ASP A 96 31.45 -12.01 12.29
C ASP A 96 30.04 -11.53 12.69
N GLU A 97 29.54 -10.43 12.09
CA GLU A 97 28.18 -9.93 12.32
C GLU A 97 27.20 -10.46 11.26
N PRO A 98 26.04 -11.02 11.65
CA PRO A 98 25.08 -11.56 10.69
C PRO A 98 24.35 -10.45 9.91
N LEU A 99 24.04 -10.74 8.65
CA LEU A 99 23.14 -9.94 7.82
C LEU A 99 21.73 -9.99 8.40
N ARG A 100 21.12 -8.83 8.65
CA ARG A 100 19.76 -8.72 9.21
C ARG A 100 18.79 -8.23 8.16
N PHE A 101 17.68 -8.93 8.00
CA PHE A 101 16.62 -8.54 7.09
C PHE A 101 15.35 -8.22 7.88
N LYS A 102 14.59 -7.24 7.39
CA LYS A 102 13.30 -6.84 7.92
C LYS A 102 12.33 -6.68 6.77
N GLU A 103 11.35 -7.56 6.70
CA GLU A 103 10.23 -7.52 5.75
C GLU A 103 8.99 -7.05 6.49
N GLN A 104 8.27 -6.09 5.92
CA GLN A 104 7.09 -5.49 6.54
C GLN A 104 5.95 -5.46 5.56
N VAL A 105 4.75 -5.80 6.02
CA VAL A 105 3.49 -5.59 5.30
C VAL A 105 2.62 -4.67 6.14
N THR A 106 2.26 -3.52 5.57
CA THR A 106 1.42 -2.51 6.22
C THR A 106 0.05 -2.48 5.55
N VAL A 107 -0.98 -2.52 6.38
CA VAL A 107 -2.38 -2.27 6.02
C VAL A 107 -2.79 -0.91 6.55
N GLU A 108 -3.41 -0.10 5.72
CA GLU A 108 -4.06 1.14 6.15
C GLU A 108 -5.53 1.11 5.76
N TYR A 109 -6.39 1.55 6.68
CA TYR A 109 -7.82 1.74 6.49
C TYR A 109 -8.14 3.21 6.72
N GLY A 110 -8.86 3.84 5.79
CA GLY A 110 -9.46 5.15 6.01
C GLY A 110 -9.46 6.05 4.78
N PRO A 111 -9.82 7.34 4.96
CA PRO A 111 -9.89 8.29 3.85
C PRO A 111 -8.51 8.56 3.25
N VAL A 112 -8.51 8.82 1.93
CA VAL A 112 -7.31 9.28 1.22
C VAL A 112 -6.68 10.51 1.91
N PRO A 113 -5.35 10.70 1.79
CA PRO A 113 -4.68 11.87 2.37
C PRO A 113 -5.30 13.19 1.92
N SER A 114 -5.46 14.13 2.86
CA SER A 114 -5.99 15.47 2.55
C SER A 114 -4.92 16.43 2.05
N GLY A 115 -3.65 16.22 2.41
CA GLY A 115 -2.54 17.04 1.95
C GLY A 115 -2.19 16.72 0.50
N ALA A 116 -2.08 17.72 -0.37
CA ALA A 116 -1.86 17.50 -1.80
C ALA A 116 -0.55 16.73 -2.10
N GLU A 117 0.54 17.01 -1.38
CA GLU A 117 1.81 16.28 -1.55
C GLU A 117 1.70 14.82 -1.11
N GLU A 118 1.17 14.58 0.09
CA GLU A 118 0.94 13.24 0.62
C GLU A 118 0.01 12.44 -0.29
N HIS A 119 -1.03 13.08 -0.82
CA HIS A 119 -1.99 12.49 -1.75
C HIS A 119 -1.35 12.14 -3.10
N ARG A 120 -0.45 12.98 -3.65
CA ARG A 120 0.32 12.63 -4.84
C ARG A 120 1.24 11.43 -4.59
N ALA A 121 1.92 11.40 -3.45
CA ALA A 121 2.77 10.27 -3.06
C ALA A 121 1.95 8.99 -2.86
N TRP A 122 0.75 9.09 -2.27
CA TRP A 122 -0.19 7.98 -2.14
C TRP A 122 -0.67 7.49 -3.52
N THR A 123 -0.99 8.41 -4.43
CA THR A 123 -1.43 8.10 -5.81
C THR A 123 -0.35 7.35 -6.56
N GLY A 124 0.90 7.84 -6.55
CA GLY A 124 2.03 7.15 -7.18
C GLY A 124 2.26 5.74 -6.61
N ARG A 125 2.06 5.57 -5.31
CA ARG A 125 2.19 4.26 -4.66
C ARG A 125 1.14 3.27 -5.13
N TYR A 126 -0.14 3.65 -5.19
CA TYR A 126 -1.24 2.69 -5.38
C TYR A 126 -1.82 2.63 -6.80
N PHE A 127 -1.67 3.68 -7.62
CA PHE A 127 -1.96 3.64 -9.06
C PHE A 127 -0.75 3.20 -9.90
N HIS A 128 0.08 2.34 -9.31
CA HIS A 128 1.34 1.91 -9.90
C HIS A 128 1.14 1.08 -11.19
N GLY A 129 2.07 1.21 -12.13
CA GLY A 129 2.07 0.49 -13.40
C GLY A 129 2.29 -1.02 -13.25
N SER A 130 2.78 -1.50 -12.11
CA SER A 130 2.86 -2.95 -11.82
C SER A 130 1.52 -3.56 -11.38
N ALA A 131 0.53 -2.72 -11.04
CA ALA A 131 -0.73 -3.14 -10.45
C ALA A 131 -1.77 -3.43 -11.53
N SER A 132 -2.51 -4.53 -11.32
CA SER A 132 -3.60 -5.01 -12.16
C SER A 132 -4.94 -4.67 -11.52
N ARG A 133 -5.99 -4.56 -12.33
CA ARG A 133 -7.34 -4.29 -11.82
C ARG A 133 -7.87 -5.49 -11.02
N LEU A 134 -8.58 -5.24 -9.93
CA LEU A 134 -9.36 -6.29 -9.28
C LEU A 134 -10.50 -6.77 -10.21
N PRO A 135 -10.77 -8.09 -10.28
CA PRO A 135 -11.91 -8.62 -11.02
C PRO A 135 -13.26 -8.23 -10.39
N ASP A 136 -14.34 -8.71 -11.03
CA ASP A 136 -15.72 -8.63 -10.50
C ASP A 136 -16.24 -7.21 -10.26
N GLY A 137 -15.69 -6.24 -11.00
CA GLY A 137 -16.12 -4.83 -10.93
C GLY A 137 -15.70 -4.12 -9.65
N LEU A 138 -14.81 -4.72 -8.85
CA LEU A 138 -14.28 -4.09 -7.65
C LEU A 138 -13.38 -2.91 -8.01
N ASP A 139 -13.58 -1.78 -7.34
CA ASP A 139 -12.78 -0.57 -7.50
C ASP A 139 -11.43 -0.73 -6.77
N GLY A 140 -10.53 -1.54 -7.31
CA GLY A 140 -9.20 -1.72 -6.74
C GLY A 140 -8.11 -2.13 -7.73
N LEU A 141 -6.89 -2.07 -7.23
CA LEU A 141 -5.64 -2.40 -7.92
C LEU A 141 -4.81 -3.34 -7.04
N VAL A 142 -4.12 -4.30 -7.66
CA VAL A 142 -3.27 -5.27 -6.95
C VAL A 142 -2.02 -5.64 -7.74
N ALA A 143 -0.89 -5.62 -7.05
CA ALA A 143 0.40 -6.17 -7.47
C ALA A 143 0.90 -7.16 -6.39
N GLY A 144 2.09 -7.74 -6.58
CA GLY A 144 2.67 -8.65 -5.61
C GLY A 144 3.17 -7.96 -4.33
N ASP A 145 3.43 -6.66 -4.37
CA ASP A 145 4.02 -5.86 -3.28
C ASP A 145 3.07 -4.79 -2.72
N ARG A 146 1.92 -4.56 -3.38
CA ARG A 146 0.98 -3.52 -3.01
C ARG A 146 -0.43 -3.80 -3.50
N ALA A 147 -1.42 -3.25 -2.82
CA ALA A 147 -2.79 -3.31 -3.27
C ALA A 147 -3.62 -2.15 -2.70
N MET A 148 -4.74 -1.84 -3.34
CA MET A 148 -5.69 -0.82 -2.92
C MET A 148 -7.10 -1.25 -3.31
N LEU A 149 -8.05 -1.06 -2.41
CA LEU A 149 -9.48 -1.14 -2.68
C LEU A 149 -10.13 0.18 -2.23
N VAL A 150 -10.90 0.80 -3.12
CA VAL A 150 -11.82 1.88 -2.78
C VAL A 150 -13.07 1.26 -2.18
N LEU A 151 -13.40 1.67 -0.96
CA LEU A 151 -14.55 1.14 -0.24
C LEU A 151 -15.86 1.68 -0.82
N PRO A 152 -17.02 1.07 -0.51
CA PRO A 152 -18.33 1.62 -0.85
C PRO A 152 -18.53 3.03 -0.27
N THR A 153 -19.42 3.81 -0.89
CA THR A 153 -19.77 5.18 -0.43
C THR A 153 -20.26 5.23 1.02
N ALA A 154 -20.86 4.15 1.52
CA ALA A 154 -21.27 4.04 2.92
C ALA A 154 -20.10 4.14 3.92
N CYS A 155 -18.86 3.89 3.46
CA CYS A 155 -17.65 4.01 4.26
C CYS A 155 -16.93 5.37 4.09
N ASP A 156 -17.48 6.28 3.29
CA ASP A 156 -16.86 7.59 3.05
C ASP A 156 -16.90 8.45 4.31
N VAL A 157 -15.86 9.28 4.48
CA VAL A 157 -15.64 10.07 5.69
C VAL A 157 -15.54 11.53 5.26
N ASP A 158 -16.46 12.35 5.74
CA ASP A 158 -16.59 13.76 5.35
C ASP A 158 -16.73 13.93 3.82
N GLY A 159 -17.46 13.02 3.17
CA GLY A 159 -17.65 13.00 1.72
C GLY A 159 -16.42 12.60 0.91
N ARG A 160 -15.35 12.13 1.57
CA ARG A 160 -14.13 11.65 0.90
C ARG A 160 -14.11 10.13 0.82
N PRO A 161 -13.66 9.56 -0.32
CA PRO A 161 -13.48 8.12 -0.45
C PRO A 161 -12.56 7.53 0.62
N SER A 162 -13.03 6.47 1.25
CA SER A 162 -12.20 5.59 2.09
C SER A 162 -11.60 4.45 1.29
N THR A 163 -10.39 4.05 1.65
CA THR A 163 -9.67 2.96 1.01
C THR A 163 -9.14 1.98 2.05
N VAL A 164 -8.87 0.76 1.59
CA VAL A 164 -7.93 -0.14 2.26
C VAL A 164 -6.75 -0.35 1.36
N THR A 165 -5.55 -0.23 1.90
CA THR A 165 -4.31 -0.41 1.17
C THR A 165 -3.45 -1.47 1.82
N ILE A 166 -2.63 -2.14 1.01
CA ILE A 166 -1.55 -3.03 1.42
C ILE A 166 -0.27 -2.51 0.77
N ARG A 167 0.82 -2.47 1.53
CA ARG A 167 2.16 -2.16 1.01
C ARG A 167 3.19 -3.05 1.70
N SER A 168 4.11 -3.59 0.91
CA SER A 168 5.29 -4.26 1.43
C SER A 168 6.54 -3.38 1.34
N GLU A 169 7.43 -3.59 2.30
CA GLU A 169 8.76 -2.99 2.34
C GLU A 169 9.74 -4.03 2.86
N SER A 170 10.96 -4.04 2.32
CA SER A 170 12.04 -4.85 2.88
C SER A 170 13.33 -4.07 2.98
N THR A 171 14.06 -4.28 4.07
CA THR A 171 15.41 -3.73 4.24
C THR A 171 16.37 -4.80 4.71
N GLY A 172 17.56 -4.83 4.10
CA GLY A 172 18.70 -5.62 4.55
C GLY A 172 19.75 -4.71 5.18
N ASN A 173 20.40 -5.17 6.24
CA ASN A 173 21.54 -4.51 6.86
C ASN A 173 22.76 -5.45 6.80
N GLY A 174 23.86 -4.93 6.27
CA GLY A 174 25.14 -5.63 6.17
C GLY A 174 26.31 -4.64 6.12
N HIS A 175 27.47 -5.08 5.66
CA HIS A 175 28.70 -4.26 5.63
C HIS A 175 28.59 -2.99 4.75
N LEU A 176 27.64 -2.94 3.80
CA LEU A 176 27.33 -1.75 2.98
C LEU A 176 26.27 -0.83 3.61
N GLY A 177 25.87 -1.10 4.86
CA GLY A 177 24.81 -0.40 5.56
C GLY A 177 23.42 -0.92 5.22
N ARG A 178 22.39 -0.13 5.57
CA ARG A 178 20.98 -0.49 5.39
C ARG A 178 20.51 -0.15 3.98
N LEU A 179 20.02 -1.14 3.24
CA LEU A 179 19.55 -1.02 1.87
C LEU A 179 18.09 -1.49 1.75
N ALA A 180 17.33 -0.86 0.85
CA ALA A 180 16.02 -1.37 0.45
C ALA A 180 16.18 -2.62 -0.42
N MET A 181 15.37 -3.65 -0.15
CA MET A 181 15.39 -4.93 -0.86
C MET A 181 14.05 -5.16 -1.56
N PRO A 182 14.03 -5.77 -2.75
CA PRO A 182 12.77 -6.21 -3.37
C PRO A 182 12.05 -7.20 -2.46
N PHE A 183 10.74 -7.01 -2.28
CA PHE A 183 9.92 -7.91 -1.48
C PHE A 183 8.48 -7.98 -2.00
N THR A 184 8.12 -9.16 -2.49
CA THR A 184 6.77 -9.51 -2.92
C THR A 184 6.09 -10.31 -1.82
N ILE A 185 4.89 -9.89 -1.43
CA ILE A 185 4.05 -10.56 -0.42
C ILE A 185 3.60 -11.93 -0.93
N GLY A 186 3.23 -11.99 -2.21
CA GLY A 186 2.75 -13.19 -2.88
C GLY A 186 2.30 -12.90 -4.31
N SER A 187 1.58 -13.85 -4.90
CA SER A 187 0.93 -13.67 -6.19
C SER A 187 -0.25 -12.68 -6.11
N ARG A 188 -0.64 -12.09 -7.24
CA ARG A 188 -1.77 -11.14 -7.31
C ARG A 188 -3.07 -11.70 -6.68
N PRO A 189 -3.49 -12.95 -6.93
CA PRO A 189 -4.66 -13.52 -6.28
C PRO A 189 -4.53 -13.64 -4.76
N GLU A 190 -3.34 -13.94 -4.24
CA GLU A 190 -3.10 -14.04 -2.79
C GLU A 190 -3.17 -12.67 -2.13
N VAL A 191 -2.51 -11.66 -2.71
CA VAL A 191 -2.56 -10.28 -2.21
C VAL A 191 -3.98 -9.71 -2.32
N ALA A 192 -4.72 -10.04 -3.37
CA ALA A 192 -6.12 -9.63 -3.51
C ALA A 192 -7.01 -10.23 -2.41
N ARG A 193 -6.82 -11.51 -2.06
CA ARG A 193 -7.54 -12.13 -0.92
C ARG A 193 -7.19 -11.42 0.39
N MET A 194 -5.90 -11.20 0.66
CA MET A 194 -5.46 -10.46 1.85
C MET A 194 -6.10 -9.07 1.94
N LEU A 195 -6.17 -8.34 0.82
CA LEU A 195 -6.80 -7.03 0.72
C LEU A 195 -8.30 -7.11 1.04
N LEU A 196 -9.02 -8.07 0.45
CA LEU A 196 -10.45 -8.24 0.68
C LEU A 196 -10.76 -8.68 2.12
N ASP A 197 -9.94 -9.52 2.73
CA ASP A 197 -10.11 -9.94 4.12
C ASP A 197 -9.92 -8.76 5.08
N ALA A 198 -8.90 -7.93 4.81
CA ALA A 198 -8.68 -6.68 5.55
C ALA A 198 -9.83 -5.68 5.35
N ALA A 199 -10.30 -5.50 4.11
CA ALA A 199 -11.41 -4.60 3.80
C ALA A 199 -12.73 -5.06 4.42
N ASN A 200 -13.09 -6.33 4.26
CA ASN A 200 -14.30 -6.89 4.86
C ASN A 200 -14.26 -6.77 6.39
N THR A 201 -13.11 -7.03 7.01
CA THR A 201 -12.94 -6.91 8.46
C THR A 201 -13.03 -5.45 8.91
N GLY A 202 -12.34 -4.55 8.22
CA GLY A 202 -12.37 -3.12 8.49
C GLY A 202 -13.77 -2.53 8.36
N MET A 203 -14.48 -2.81 7.26
CA MET A 203 -15.84 -2.31 7.04
C MET A 203 -16.83 -2.85 8.07
N ARG A 204 -16.71 -4.13 8.49
CA ARG A 204 -17.57 -4.70 9.55
C ARG A 204 -17.35 -4.00 10.88
N LYS A 205 -16.09 -3.75 11.26
CA LYS A 205 -15.73 -3.05 12.50
C LYS A 205 -16.17 -1.57 12.45
N ALA A 206 -16.07 -0.95 11.28
CA ALA A 206 -16.50 0.42 11.03
C ALA A 206 -18.04 0.58 10.96
N GLY A 207 -18.79 -0.52 10.79
CA GLY A 207 -20.24 -0.49 10.65
C GLY A 207 -20.74 -0.02 9.27
N CYS A 208 -19.88 -0.05 8.25
CA CYS A 208 -20.21 0.38 6.87
C CYS A 208 -20.20 -0.77 5.86
N ALA A 209 -20.13 -2.03 6.33
CA ALA A 209 -20.04 -3.19 5.46
C ALA A 209 -21.32 -3.38 4.62
N PRO A 210 -21.18 -3.81 3.35
CA PRO A 210 -22.31 -4.30 2.58
C PRO A 210 -22.92 -5.56 3.21
N GLY A 211 -24.14 -5.91 2.81
CA GLY A 211 -24.85 -7.10 3.33
C GLY A 211 -24.12 -8.42 3.03
N GLU A 212 -23.39 -8.49 1.92
CA GLU A 212 -22.52 -9.62 1.58
C GLU A 212 -21.05 -9.18 1.52
N PRO A 213 -20.10 -10.00 2.02
CA PRO A 213 -18.68 -9.68 1.93
C PRO A 213 -18.20 -9.57 0.48
N LEU A 214 -17.27 -8.65 0.24
CA LEU A 214 -16.60 -8.52 -1.06
C LEU A 214 -15.75 -9.76 -1.33
N ARG A 215 -15.82 -10.28 -2.57
CA ARG A 215 -15.11 -11.49 -3.01
C ARG A 215 -14.62 -11.31 -4.44
N VAL A 216 -13.50 -11.96 -4.76
CA VAL A 216 -13.05 -12.19 -6.14
C VAL A 216 -13.28 -13.65 -6.48
N THR A 217 -14.01 -13.88 -7.56
CA THR A 217 -14.35 -15.20 -8.12
C THR A 217 -13.88 -15.35 -9.56
N SER A 218 -13.81 -14.24 -10.31
CA SER A 218 -13.30 -14.24 -11.68
C SER A 218 -11.77 -14.21 -11.73
N PRO A 219 -11.16 -14.75 -12.79
CA PRO A 219 -9.73 -14.63 -13.02
C PRO A 219 -9.33 -13.18 -13.33
N PHE A 220 -8.05 -12.86 -13.14
CA PHE A 220 -7.47 -11.60 -13.59
C PHE A 220 -7.32 -11.61 -15.10
N VAL A 221 -8.18 -10.83 -15.79
CA VAL A 221 -8.18 -10.73 -17.26
C VAL A 221 -7.39 -9.53 -17.78
N THR A 222 -7.22 -8.49 -16.96
CA THR A 222 -6.44 -7.29 -17.29
C THR A 222 -5.24 -7.22 -16.36
N VAL A 223 -4.14 -7.84 -16.78
CA VAL A 223 -2.90 -7.93 -16.00
C VAL A 223 -1.92 -6.87 -16.48
N ALA A 224 -1.22 -6.26 -15.53
CA ALA A 224 -0.11 -5.36 -15.81
C ALA A 224 0.99 -6.11 -16.57
N GLU A 225 1.62 -5.42 -17.52
CA GLU A 225 2.74 -5.96 -18.28
C GLU A 225 3.99 -6.08 -17.41
N ASP A 226 4.92 -6.93 -17.84
CA ASP A 226 6.25 -6.97 -17.26
C ASP A 226 6.98 -5.64 -17.49
N ASP A 227 7.94 -5.32 -16.61
CA ASP A 227 8.64 -4.06 -16.71
C ASP A 227 9.57 -4.01 -17.94
N GLY A 228 9.50 -2.89 -18.67
CA GLY A 228 10.31 -2.64 -19.86
C GLY A 228 11.38 -1.59 -19.58
N SER A 229 12.43 -1.53 -20.38
CA SER A 229 13.26 -0.32 -20.42
C SER A 229 12.40 0.86 -20.84
N ALA A 230 12.52 2.00 -20.15
CA ALA A 230 11.66 3.15 -20.42
C ALA A 230 11.77 3.60 -21.89
N GLY A 231 10.64 3.54 -22.60
CA GLY A 231 10.56 3.77 -24.04
C GLY A 231 10.33 5.24 -24.40
N SER A 232 10.39 5.51 -25.70
CA SER A 232 9.90 6.74 -26.30
C SER A 232 9.05 6.38 -27.53
N PRO A 233 7.72 6.58 -27.50
CA PRO A 233 6.94 7.13 -26.39
C PRO A 233 6.85 6.23 -25.15
N LEU A 234 6.75 6.83 -23.97
CA LEU A 234 6.60 6.16 -22.68
C LEU A 234 5.28 5.36 -22.63
N CYS A 235 5.34 4.10 -22.18
CA CYS A 235 4.18 3.21 -22.05
C CYS A 235 3.35 3.10 -23.35
N ARG A 236 3.99 3.30 -24.51
CA ARG A 236 3.35 3.38 -25.83
C ARG A 236 2.25 4.46 -25.93
N ILE A 237 2.33 5.54 -25.14
CA ILE A 237 1.38 6.67 -25.19
C ILE A 237 1.93 7.78 -26.09
N PRO A 238 1.34 8.01 -27.28
CA PRO A 238 1.80 9.05 -28.20
C PRO A 238 2.04 10.41 -27.53
N GLY A 239 3.20 11.00 -27.80
CA GLY A 239 3.60 12.33 -27.29
C GLY A 239 4.06 12.38 -25.84
N VAL A 240 4.02 11.26 -25.11
CA VAL A 240 4.59 11.18 -23.75
C VAL A 240 6.05 10.78 -23.84
N THR A 241 6.96 11.76 -23.79
CA THR A 241 8.40 11.53 -24.01
C THR A 241 9.24 12.25 -22.95
N PHE A 242 10.26 11.55 -22.44
CA PHE A 242 11.23 12.07 -21.48
C PHE A 242 12.66 11.86 -21.98
N GLY A 243 13.55 12.78 -21.62
CA GLY A 243 14.99 12.62 -21.78
C GLY A 243 15.59 11.90 -20.56
N PHE A 244 15.68 10.58 -20.61
CA PHE A 244 16.19 9.77 -19.50
C PHE A 244 17.72 9.86 -19.29
N GLY A 245 18.46 10.32 -20.31
CA GLY A 245 19.92 10.37 -20.30
C GLY A 245 20.57 9.03 -20.67
N PRO A 246 21.80 9.04 -21.21
CA PRO A 246 22.52 7.82 -21.59
C PRO A 246 22.83 6.95 -20.36
N GLY A 247 22.66 5.63 -20.50
CA GLY A 247 22.94 4.66 -19.44
C GLY A 247 21.98 4.69 -18.25
N SER A 248 20.85 5.37 -18.37
CA SER A 248 19.86 5.46 -17.30
C SER A 248 19.15 4.11 -17.06
N ARG A 249 18.79 3.86 -15.80
CA ARG A 249 18.13 2.62 -15.35
C ARG A 249 16.63 2.80 -15.15
N TYR A 250 16.02 3.66 -15.94
CA TYR A 250 14.58 3.87 -15.88
C TYR A 250 13.86 2.71 -16.56
N ARG A 251 12.86 2.16 -15.86
CA ARG A 251 11.97 1.14 -16.37
C ARG A 251 10.57 1.72 -16.48
N GLU A 252 9.89 1.44 -17.58
CA GLU A 252 8.46 1.71 -17.70
C GLU A 252 7.65 0.51 -17.22
N GLN A 253 6.48 0.79 -16.68
CA GLN A 253 5.51 -0.21 -16.25
C GLN A 253 4.14 0.19 -16.77
N VAL A 254 3.57 -0.68 -17.59
CA VAL A 254 2.23 -0.52 -18.16
C VAL A 254 1.26 -1.35 -17.32
N GLY A 255 0.40 -0.68 -16.58
CA GLY A 255 -0.57 -1.35 -15.73
C GLY A 255 -1.86 -1.64 -16.48
N VAL A 256 -2.98 -1.20 -15.93
CA VAL A 256 -4.28 -1.34 -16.59
C VAL A 256 -4.30 -0.46 -17.84
N VAL A 257 -4.86 -0.94 -18.94
CA VAL A 257 -5.12 -0.16 -20.16
C VAL A 257 -6.47 -0.55 -20.73
N ASP A 258 -7.53 0.11 -20.27
CA ASP A 258 -8.89 -0.07 -20.79
C ASP A 258 -9.61 1.29 -20.99
N GLY A 259 -10.92 1.25 -21.25
CA GLY A 259 -11.75 2.44 -21.48
C GLY A 259 -12.15 3.19 -20.21
N ARG A 260 -11.76 2.71 -19.03
CA ARG A 260 -12.15 3.24 -17.72
C ARG A 260 -10.96 3.45 -16.78
N LEU A 261 -9.85 2.77 -16.97
CA LEU A 261 -8.64 2.94 -16.21
C LEU A 261 -7.42 2.77 -17.11
N GLN A 262 -6.47 3.68 -16.99
CA GLN A 262 -5.13 3.50 -17.50
C GLN A 262 -4.10 3.88 -16.45
N THR A 263 -3.09 3.05 -16.22
CA THR A 263 -1.94 3.37 -15.36
C THR A 263 -0.62 3.17 -16.09
N CYS A 264 0.29 4.12 -15.93
CA CYS A 264 1.64 4.08 -16.48
C CYS A 264 2.61 4.70 -15.48
N SER A 265 3.67 3.97 -15.14
CA SER A 265 4.70 4.45 -14.22
C SER A 265 6.08 4.34 -14.85
N VAL A 266 6.96 5.27 -14.48
CA VAL A 266 8.41 5.13 -14.67
C VAL A 266 9.04 4.98 -13.31
N VAL A 267 9.81 3.92 -13.11
CA VAL A 267 10.58 3.70 -11.88
C VAL A 267 12.06 3.75 -12.18
N TRP A 268 12.85 4.27 -11.24
CA TRP A 268 14.30 4.21 -11.33
C TRP A 268 14.80 2.96 -10.61
N LYS A 269 15.38 2.01 -11.36
CA LYS A 269 15.95 0.79 -10.77
C LYS A 269 17.40 1.01 -10.37
N ALA A 270 17.62 1.58 -9.19
CA ALA A 270 18.93 1.58 -8.55
C ALA A 270 18.99 0.55 -7.41
N PRO A 271 20.12 -0.16 -7.23
CA PRO A 271 20.32 -1.03 -6.09
C PRO A 271 20.12 -0.25 -4.77
N GLY A 272 19.34 -0.81 -3.85
CA GLY A 272 19.10 -0.20 -2.54
C GLY A 272 18.09 0.94 -2.51
N THR A 273 17.46 1.29 -3.64
CA THR A 273 16.40 2.31 -3.68
C THR A 273 15.02 1.66 -3.80
N PRO A 274 14.00 2.16 -3.07
CA PRO A 274 12.62 1.72 -3.27
C PRO A 274 12.14 1.95 -4.72
N ASP A 275 11.28 1.07 -5.20
CA ASP A 275 10.60 1.20 -6.50
C ASP A 275 9.46 2.21 -6.41
N GLU A 276 9.80 3.47 -6.15
CA GLU A 276 8.85 4.60 -6.20
C GLU A 276 8.85 5.23 -7.60
N PRO A 277 7.67 5.62 -8.13
CA PRO A 277 7.59 6.23 -9.45
C PRO A 277 8.34 7.56 -9.54
N ALA A 278 9.28 7.64 -10.47
CA ALA A 278 9.85 8.88 -10.95
C ALA A 278 8.88 9.65 -11.87
N ALA A 279 7.94 8.96 -12.51
CA ALA A 279 6.79 9.56 -13.16
C ALA A 279 5.57 8.64 -13.07
N GLN A 280 4.37 9.20 -12.93
CA GLN A 280 3.11 8.48 -12.83
C GLN A 280 2.06 9.17 -13.71
N TYR A 281 1.36 8.39 -14.53
CA TYR A 281 0.22 8.83 -15.31
C TYR A 281 -0.98 7.92 -15.04
N VAL A 282 -2.16 8.54 -14.88
CA VAL A 282 -3.41 7.84 -14.62
C VAL A 282 -4.54 8.46 -15.43
N MET A 283 -5.33 7.63 -16.08
CA MET A 283 -6.68 7.99 -16.51
C MET A 283 -7.67 7.17 -15.68
N ALA A 284 -8.62 7.82 -15.02
CA ALA A 284 -9.65 7.16 -14.23
C ALA A 284 -11.04 7.68 -14.64
N GLY A 285 -11.82 6.82 -15.30
CA GLY A 285 -13.20 7.05 -15.72
C GLY A 285 -14.24 6.24 -14.92
N ASP A 286 -13.81 5.35 -14.03
CA ASP A 286 -14.72 4.76 -13.03
C ASP A 286 -15.02 5.79 -11.94
N PRO A 287 -16.30 6.06 -11.59
CA PRO A 287 -16.65 7.15 -10.68
C PRO A 287 -15.97 7.08 -9.31
N ARG A 288 -15.86 5.90 -8.71
CA ARG A 288 -15.21 5.72 -7.40
C ARG A 288 -13.69 5.95 -7.46
N MET A 289 -13.04 5.51 -8.55
CA MET A 289 -11.62 5.76 -8.78
C MET A 289 -11.35 7.25 -9.07
N ALA A 290 -12.19 7.89 -9.89
CA ALA A 290 -12.09 9.31 -10.21
C ALA A 290 -12.28 10.21 -8.98
N ALA A 291 -13.13 9.79 -8.05
CA ALA A 291 -13.36 10.49 -6.79
C ALA A 291 -12.13 10.53 -5.88
N LEU A 292 -11.20 9.57 -6.01
CA LEU A 292 -9.97 9.55 -5.20
C LEU A 292 -9.15 10.82 -5.41
N PHE A 293 -9.13 11.40 -6.61
CA PHE A 293 -8.33 12.58 -6.93
C PHE A 293 -8.91 13.90 -6.38
N ALA A 294 -10.04 13.86 -5.67
CA ALA A 294 -10.67 15.05 -5.12
C ALA A 294 -9.72 15.79 -4.15
N GLY A 295 -9.75 17.13 -4.17
CA GLY A 295 -8.87 17.97 -3.34
C GLY A 295 -7.46 18.19 -3.89
N LEU A 296 -7.07 17.55 -5.01
CA LEU A 296 -5.86 17.90 -5.74
C LEU A 296 -6.09 19.16 -6.62
N PRO A 297 -5.08 20.03 -6.80
CA PRO A 297 -5.21 21.22 -7.62
C PRO A 297 -5.36 20.88 -9.10
N GLU A 298 -6.32 21.51 -9.76
CA GLU A 298 -6.63 21.30 -11.18
C GLU A 298 -5.80 22.22 -12.10
N GLY A 299 -5.54 21.72 -13.31
CA GLY A 299 -4.82 22.42 -14.38
C GLY A 299 -3.65 21.61 -14.91
N ALA A 300 -3.30 21.81 -16.19
CA ALA A 300 -2.19 21.11 -16.84
C ALA A 300 -0.85 21.32 -16.12
N GLY A 301 -0.60 22.52 -15.57
CA GLY A 301 0.59 22.82 -14.77
C GLY A 301 0.64 22.09 -13.42
N HIS A 302 -0.50 21.56 -12.96
CA HIS A 302 -0.62 20.75 -11.75
C HIS A 302 -0.75 19.25 -12.03
N GLY A 303 -0.81 18.87 -13.32
CA GLY A 303 -0.93 17.48 -13.75
C GLY A 303 -2.29 16.86 -13.42
N LEU A 304 -3.37 17.66 -13.44
CA LEU A 304 -4.72 17.15 -13.19
C LEU A 304 -5.73 17.84 -14.10
N VAL A 305 -6.51 17.06 -14.84
CA VAL A 305 -7.64 17.54 -15.64
C VAL A 305 -8.84 16.64 -15.37
N ARG A 306 -10.01 17.26 -15.19
CA ARG A 306 -11.30 16.59 -15.14
C ARG A 306 -12.10 16.97 -16.37
N THR A 307 -12.75 16.00 -16.98
CA THR A 307 -13.60 16.22 -18.15
C THR A 307 -14.62 15.10 -18.27
N GLU A 308 -15.52 15.20 -19.23
CA GLU A 308 -16.48 14.16 -19.56
C GLU A 308 -16.06 13.42 -20.84
N CYS A 309 -16.05 12.09 -20.76
CA CYS A 309 -15.70 11.22 -21.88
C CYS A 309 -16.76 10.17 -22.09
N ASN A 310 -17.39 10.16 -23.26
CA ASN A 310 -18.51 9.28 -23.58
C ASN A 310 -19.58 9.25 -22.47
N GLY A 311 -20.01 10.42 -21.98
CA GLY A 311 -21.03 10.54 -20.94
C GLY A 311 -20.56 10.26 -19.51
N ARG A 312 -19.25 10.12 -19.27
CA ARG A 312 -18.69 9.71 -17.98
C ARG A 312 -17.66 10.71 -17.45
N PRO A 313 -17.76 11.11 -16.16
CA PRO A 313 -16.70 11.87 -15.49
C PRO A 313 -15.38 11.10 -15.56
N THR A 314 -14.35 11.75 -16.08
CA THR A 314 -13.02 11.18 -16.28
C THR A 314 -11.95 12.13 -15.74
N VAL A 315 -10.98 11.55 -15.04
CA VAL A 315 -9.81 12.23 -14.51
C VAL A 315 -8.59 11.81 -15.29
N PHE A 316 -7.79 12.78 -15.70
CA PHE A 316 -6.43 12.60 -16.18
C PHE A 316 -5.48 13.17 -15.14
N TYR A 317 -4.53 12.36 -14.70
CA TYR A 317 -3.55 12.71 -13.70
C TYR A 317 -2.15 12.38 -14.20
N GLY A 318 -1.21 13.28 -13.93
CA GLY A 318 0.21 13.14 -14.23
C GLY A 318 1.02 13.74 -13.09
N ASN A 319 2.04 13.02 -12.63
CA ASN A 319 2.98 13.52 -11.64
C ASN A 319 4.39 13.08 -11.98
N VAL A 320 5.29 14.06 -12.10
CA VAL A 320 6.71 13.83 -12.39
C VAL A 320 7.50 14.16 -11.13
N GLY A 321 8.17 13.15 -10.58
CA GLY A 321 9.02 13.25 -9.41
C GLY A 321 10.32 13.99 -9.71
N SER A 322 11.05 14.35 -8.64
CA SER A 322 12.28 15.16 -8.72
C SER A 322 13.34 14.58 -9.66
N GLY A 323 13.48 13.25 -9.75
CA GLY A 323 14.46 12.59 -10.61
C GLY A 323 14.22 12.77 -12.12
N LEU A 324 13.00 13.10 -12.55
CA LEU A 324 12.64 13.32 -13.96
C LEU A 324 12.06 14.72 -14.21
N LYS A 325 11.94 15.57 -13.19
CA LYS A 325 11.34 16.89 -13.33
C LYS A 325 12.15 17.75 -14.31
N GLY A 326 11.47 18.34 -15.27
CA GLY A 326 12.05 19.15 -16.36
C GLY A 326 12.71 18.32 -17.47
N SER A 327 12.62 16.98 -17.43
CA SER A 327 13.16 16.12 -18.48
C SER A 327 12.14 15.79 -19.58
N GLY A 328 10.87 16.18 -19.41
CA GLY A 328 9.84 16.04 -20.44
C GLY A 328 10.21 16.75 -21.74
N ARG A 329 9.76 16.22 -22.87
CA ARG A 329 10.01 16.77 -24.21
C ARG A 329 8.69 17.15 -24.89
N PRO A 330 8.46 18.43 -25.24
CA PRO A 330 9.36 19.58 -25.07
C PRO A 330 9.50 20.08 -23.62
N ASP A 331 8.48 19.88 -22.78
CA ASP A 331 8.47 20.18 -21.33
C ASP A 331 7.44 19.30 -20.61
N ASP A 332 7.54 19.18 -19.27
CA ASP A 332 6.67 18.30 -18.48
C ASP A 332 5.16 18.62 -18.61
N ARG A 333 4.80 19.91 -18.72
CA ARG A 333 3.40 20.31 -18.90
C ARG A 333 2.90 19.81 -20.25
N ARG A 334 3.68 19.99 -21.32
CA ARG A 334 3.32 19.52 -22.65
C ARG A 334 3.23 18.00 -22.74
N VAL A 335 4.10 17.28 -22.02
CA VAL A 335 4.02 15.82 -21.90
C VAL A 335 2.68 15.40 -21.25
N PHE A 336 2.25 16.08 -20.19
CA PHE A 336 0.94 15.82 -19.57
C PHE A 336 -0.26 16.17 -20.48
N GLU A 337 -0.18 17.26 -21.23
CA GLU A 337 -1.18 17.62 -22.24
C GLU A 337 -1.28 16.54 -23.32
N ASN A 338 -0.14 16.07 -23.83
CA ASN A 338 -0.08 14.99 -24.83
C ASN A 338 -0.66 13.68 -24.28
N PHE A 339 -0.37 13.33 -23.02
CA PHE A 339 -1.01 12.20 -22.34
C PHE A 339 -2.53 12.36 -22.35
N THR A 340 -3.02 13.51 -21.91
CA THR A 340 -4.47 13.80 -21.85
C THR A 340 -5.09 13.71 -23.24
N GLU A 341 -4.53 14.35 -24.26
CA GLU A 341 -5.04 14.33 -25.65
C GLU A 341 -5.05 12.92 -26.25
N SER A 342 -3.96 12.18 -26.07
CA SER A 342 -3.79 10.83 -26.61
C SER A 342 -4.81 9.86 -26.02
N VAL A 343 -4.93 9.84 -24.69
CA VAL A 343 -5.88 8.96 -24.01
C VAL A 343 -7.32 9.43 -24.22
N SER A 344 -7.57 10.74 -24.22
CA SER A 344 -8.91 11.31 -24.48
C SER A 344 -9.48 10.90 -25.82
N ARG A 345 -8.67 10.95 -26.89
CA ARG A 345 -9.08 10.48 -28.22
C ARG A 345 -9.43 9.00 -28.22
N ARG A 346 -8.63 8.17 -27.54
CA ARG A 346 -8.88 6.72 -27.45
C ARG A 346 -10.20 6.41 -26.75
N ILE A 347 -10.56 7.16 -25.70
CA ILE A 347 -11.74 6.89 -24.89
C ILE A 347 -12.96 7.75 -25.25
N GLY A 348 -12.88 8.57 -26.32
CA GLY A 348 -14.00 9.35 -26.85
C GLY A 348 -14.40 10.58 -26.02
N CYS A 349 -13.43 11.33 -25.49
CA CYS A 349 -13.74 12.62 -24.86
C CYS A 349 -14.14 13.66 -25.92
N GLY A 350 -15.20 14.42 -25.65
CA GLY A 350 -15.71 15.45 -26.57
C GLY A 350 -16.66 14.95 -27.66
N ALA A 351 -17.10 13.69 -27.62
CA ALA A 351 -18.12 13.13 -28.53
C ALA A 351 -19.57 13.23 -28.00
N GLY A 352 -19.82 14.08 -26.99
CA GLY A 352 -21.13 14.24 -26.34
C GLY A 352 -21.79 15.58 -26.64
N GLU A 353 -22.99 15.50 -27.24
CA GLU A 353 -23.94 16.55 -27.66
C GLU A 353 -23.53 17.41 -28.86
N GLY A 354 -23.64 16.85 -30.08
CA GLY A 354 -23.66 17.66 -31.33
C GLY A 354 -23.13 17.03 -32.61
N ALA A 355 -23.06 15.69 -32.74
CA ALA A 355 -22.84 15.02 -34.02
C ALA A 355 -24.11 14.31 -34.49
#